data_AF-A0A1H3KLQ3-F1
#
_entry.id   AF-A0A1H3KLQ3-F1
#
_cell.length_a   1.000
_cell.length_b   1.000
_cell.length_c   1.000
_cell.angle_alpha   90.00
_cell.angle_beta   90.00
_cell.angle_gamma   90.00
#
_symmetry.space_group_name_H-M   'P 1'
#
loop_
_entity.id
_entity.type
_entity.pdbx_description
1 polymer ?
#
loop_
_entity_poly.entity_id
_entity_poly.type
_entity_poly.pdbx_seq_one_letter_code
_entity_poly.pdbx_strand_id
1 'polypeptide(L)' 'MMVREELAQGKLIRLLPEWAPRREIIHVVFPSRRGLLPSVRALIDYLTDRFETLDED' A
#
# COMPACT_ATOMS: atom_id res chain seq x y z
N MET A 1 4.63 -5.92 -1.14
CA MET A 1 6.02 -5.49 -0.85
C MET A 1 6.57 -6.26 0.34
N MET A 2 7.12 -7.45 0.11
CA MET A 2 7.84 -8.25 1.14
C MET A 2 9.04 -9.00 0.54
N VAL A 3 9.07 -9.16 -0.79
CA VAL A 3 10.07 -9.93 -1.53
C VAL A 3 10.75 -9.13 -2.66
N ARG A 4 10.55 -7.80 -2.69
CA ARG A 4 11.03 -6.94 -3.79
C ARG A 4 12.56 -6.97 -3.88
N GLU A 5 13.24 -6.94 -2.74
CA GLU A 5 14.69 -6.92 -2.69
C GLU A 5 15.30 -8.26 -3.08
N GLU A 6 14.72 -9.36 -2.61
CA GLU A 6 15.18 -10.71 -2.95
C GLU A 6 14.92 -11.06 -4.41
N LEU A 7 13.82 -10.57 -5.00
CA LEU A 7 13.59 -10.64 -6.44
C LEU A 7 14.63 -9.82 -7.22
N ALA A 8 14.91 -8.58 -6.79
CA ALA A 8 15.92 -7.72 -7.42
C ALA A 8 17.34 -8.29 -7.32
N GLN A 9 17.66 -8.96 -6.21
CA GLN A 9 18.92 -9.66 -5.98
C GLN A 9 19.01 -11.04 -6.68
N GLY A 10 17.94 -11.47 -7.36
CA GLY A 10 17.88 -12.78 -8.03
C GLY A 10 17.83 -13.98 -7.08
N LYS A 11 17.61 -13.76 -5.78
CA LYS A 11 17.42 -14.83 -4.79
C LYS A 11 16.06 -15.50 -4.92
N LEU A 12 15.08 -14.80 -5.50
CA LEU A 12 13.77 -15.32 -5.84
C LEU A 12 13.51 -15.14 -7.34
N ILE A 13 12.68 -16.01 -7.90
CA ILE A 13 12.22 -15.95 -9.29
C ILE A 13 10.68 -15.98 -9.35
N ARG A 14 10.10 -15.26 -10.30
CA ARG A 14 8.64 -15.26 -10.53
C ARG A 14 8.26 -16.47 -11.40
N LEU A 15 7.56 -17.43 -10.81
CA LEU A 15 7.18 -18.68 -11.48
C LEU A 15 6.02 -18.52 -12.47
N LEU A 16 5.11 -17.58 -12.20
CA LEU A 16 3.93 -17.29 -13.02
C LEU A 16 3.93 -15.80 -13.36
N PRO A 17 4.68 -15.36 -14.39
CA PRO A 17 4.83 -13.95 -14.73
C PRO A 17 3.50 -13.30 -15.13
N GLU A 18 2.62 -14.06 -15.79
CA GLU A 18 1.31 -13.58 -16.26
C GLU A 18 0.24 -13.57 -15.16
N TRP A 19 0.51 -14.18 -14.01
CA TRP A 19 -0.43 -14.23 -12.91
C TRP A 19 -0.10 -13.13 -11.91
N ALA A 20 -1.11 -12.34 -11.55
CA ALA A 20 -1.06 -11.38 -10.47
C ALA A 20 -2.30 -11.54 -9.59
N PRO A 21 -2.17 -11.42 -8.26
CA PRO A 21 -3.32 -11.34 -7.37
C PRO A 21 -4.19 -10.13 -7.75
N ARG A 22 -5.47 -10.18 -7.39
CA ARG A 22 -6.35 -9.02 -7.59
C ARG A 22 -5.80 -7.84 -6.79
N ARG A 23 -5.78 -6.65 -7.39
CA ARG A 23 -5.45 -5.40 -6.70
C ARG A 23 -6.30 -5.29 -5.44
N GLU A 24 -5.65 -5.16 -4.29
CA GLU A 24 -6.32 -5.03 -3.01
C GLU A 24 -6.44 -3.56 -2.62
N ILE A 25 -7.53 -3.23 -1.92
CA ILE A 25 -7.80 -1.86 -1.48
C ILE A 25 -7.27 -1.70 -0.06
N ILE A 26 -6.42 -0.69 0.15
CA ILE A 26 -5.98 -0.30 1.49
C ILE A 26 -7.11 0.49 2.16
N HIS A 27 -7.62 -0.03 3.27
CA HIS A 27 -8.71 0.60 4.02
C HIS A 27 -8.19 1.31 5.26
N VAL A 28 -8.51 2.60 5.39
CA VAL A 28 -8.24 3.38 6.60
C VAL A 28 -9.54 3.54 7.40
N VAL A 29 -9.58 2.99 8.61
CA VAL A 29 -10.77 2.99 9.48
C VAL A 29 -10.59 3.98 10.63
N PHE A 30 -11.51 4.93 10.77
CA PHE A 30 -11.48 5.94 11.84
C PHE A 30 -12.89 6.32 12.32
N PRO A 31 -13.07 6.82 13.57
CA PRO A 31 -14.37 7.20 14.10
C PRO A 31 -14.92 8.49 13.45
N SER A 32 -16.19 8.49 13.03
CA SER A 32 -16.83 9.68 12.41
C SER A 32 -17.36 10.73 13.41
N ARG A 33 -17.61 10.35 14.66
CA ARG A 33 -18.58 11.05 15.54
C ARG A 33 -18.02 12.16 16.45
N ARG A 34 -16.71 12.45 16.44
CA ARG A 34 -16.09 13.43 17.36
C ARG A 34 -15.26 14.53 16.71
N GLY A 35 -15.44 14.76 15.40
CA GLY A 35 -14.52 15.59 14.64
C GLY A 35 -13.16 14.90 14.55
N LEU A 36 -12.73 14.58 13.35
CA LEU A 36 -11.40 14.00 13.16
C LEU A 36 -10.36 15.00 13.65
N LEU A 37 -9.52 14.60 14.61
CA LEU A 37 -8.43 15.47 15.07
C LEU A 37 -7.60 15.92 13.86
N PRO A 38 -7.21 17.20 13.76
CA PRO A 38 -6.44 17.70 12.61
C PRO A 38 -5.18 16.87 12.32
N SER A 39 -4.52 16.36 13.36
CA SER A 39 -3.36 15.47 13.23
C SER A 39 -3.70 14.12 12.58
N VAL A 40 -4.87 13.56 12.88
CA VAL A 40 -5.32 12.30 12.25
C VAL A 40 -5.69 12.55 10.80
N ARG A 41 -6.36 13.68 10.50
CA ARG A 41 -6.62 14.07 9.10
C ARG A 41 -5.32 14.21 8.31
N ALA A 42 -4.34 14.94 8.84
CA ALA A 42 -3.04 15.12 8.20
C ALA A 42 -2.33 13.77 7.96
N LEU A 43 -2.43 12.83 8.89
CA LEU A 43 -1.90 11.49 8.69
C LEU A 43 -2.63 10.73 7.57
N ILE A 44 -3.96 10.80 7.52
CA ILE A 44 -4.74 10.16 6.45
C ILE A 44 -4.34 10.73 5.09
N ASP A 45 -4.29 12.06 4.98
CA ASP A 45 -3.93 12.74 3.73
C ASP A 45 -2.52 12.34 3.28
N TYR A 46 -1.56 12.29 4.21
CA TYR A 46 -0.20 11.80 3.93
C TYR A 46 -0.19 10.34 3.46
N LEU A 47 -0.92 9.44 4.14
CA LEU A 47 -0.97 8.03 3.73
C LEU A 47 -1.59 7.90 2.35
N THR A 48 -2.67 8.63 2.05
CA THR A 48 -3.31 8.62 0.73
C THR A 48 -2.32 9.02 -0.37
N ASP A 49 -1.59 10.13 -0.21
CA ASP A 49 -0.58 10.58 -1.17
C ASP A 49 0.53 9.52 -1.37
N ARG A 50 1.06 8.97 -0.28
CA ARG A 50 2.12 7.95 -0.37
C ARG A 50 1.63 6.66 -1.04
N PHE A 51 0.40 6.22 -0.77
CA PHE A 51 -0.16 5.02 -1.36
C PHE A 51 -0.64 5.20 -2.81
N GLU A 52 -0.98 6.43 -3.23
CA GLU A 52 -1.24 6.73 -4.64
C GLU A 52 0.03 6.59 -5.50
N THR A 53 1.20 6.94 -4.94
CA THR A 53 2.50 6.79 -5.63
C THR A 53 3.09 5.38 -5.62
N LEU A 54 2.46 4.44 -4.91
CA LEU A 54 2.93 3.06 -4.81
C LEU A 54 2.42 2.27 -6.02
N ASP A 55 3.18 2.31 -7.13
CA ASP A 55 2.96 1.40 -8.25
C ASP A 55 3.22 -0.06 -7.80
N GLU A 56 2.16 -0.87 -7.90
CA GLU A 56 2.22 -2.33 -7.78
C GLU A 56 2.73 -2.93 -9.10
N ASP A 57 4.01 -2.71 -9.39
CA ASP A 57 4.77 -3.55 -10.33
C ASP A 57 4.99 -4.97 -9.76
#